data_AF-A9KUS2-F1
#
_entry.id   AF-A9KUS2-F1
#
_cell.length_a   1.000
_cell.length_b   1.000
_cell.length_c   1.000
_cell.angle_alpha   90.00
_cell.angle_beta   90.00
_cell.angle_gamma   90.00
#
_symmetry.space_group_name_H-M   'P 1'
#
loop_
_entity.id
_entity.type
_entity.pdbx_description
1 polymer ?
#
loop_
_entity_poly.entity_id
_entity_poly.type
_entity_poly.pdbx_seq_one_letter_code
_entity_poly.pdbx_strand_id
1 'polypeptide(L)' 'MKLANVELSEIRVVSLYVITCFMCEKQLHLAASEIDASVGDAAAMAASQGWHSYETSDESCSVACPSCIKEAQENEGED' A
#
# COMPACT_ATOMS: atom_id res chain seq x y z
N MET A 1 -19.45 23.14 -7.49
CA MET A 1 -19.03 23.58 -6.15
C MET A 1 -17.78 24.43 -6.33
N LYS A 2 -17.77 25.71 -5.91
CA LYS A 2 -16.55 26.53 -5.91
C LYS A 2 -16.00 26.56 -4.50
N LEU A 3 -14.73 26.21 -4.34
CA LEU A 3 -13.99 26.49 -3.12
C LEU A 3 -13.86 28.01 -3.02
N ALA A 4 -14.45 28.62 -2.00
CA ALA A 4 -14.35 30.05 -1.70
C ALA A 4 -13.87 30.17 -0.26
N ASN A 5 -12.93 31.10 -0.02
CA ASN A 5 -12.33 31.36 1.30
C ASN A 5 -11.50 30.19 1.87
N VAL A 6 -10.61 29.59 1.08
CA VAL A 6 -9.61 28.63 1.60
C VAL A 6 -8.49 29.41 2.28
N GLU A 7 -8.24 29.16 3.56
CA GLU A 7 -7.09 29.73 4.25
C GLU A 7 -5.83 28.92 3.88
N LEU A 8 -4.70 29.59 3.65
CA LEU A 8 -3.45 28.90 3.31
C LEU A 8 -2.96 27.94 4.42
N SER A 9 -3.32 28.24 5.67
CA SER A 9 -3.10 27.40 6.86
C SER A 9 -3.85 26.06 6.80
N GLU A 10 -4.92 25.96 6.01
CA GLU A 10 -5.70 24.74 5.82
C GLU A 10 -5.09 23.82 4.76
N ILE A 11 -4.09 24.28 4.02
CA ILE A 11 -3.43 23.52 2.97
C ILE A 11 -2.22 22.78 3.56
N ARG A 12 -2.21 21.45 3.40
CA ARG A 12 -1.07 20.60 3.75
C ARG A 12 -0.57 19.85 2.53
N VAL A 13 0.75 19.76 2.39
CA VAL A 13 1.38 18.89 1.40
C VAL A 13 1.39 17.48 1.97
N VAL A 14 0.91 16.52 1.18
CA VAL A 14 0.94 15.09 1.51
C VAL A 14 1.51 14.33 0.32
N SER A 15 2.31 13.31 0.61
CA SER A 15 2.73 12.32 -0.38
C SER A 15 1.72 11.19 -0.37
N LEU A 16 1.21 10.81 -1.55
CA LEU A 16 0.26 9.72 -1.71
C LEU A 16 0.91 8.55 -2.47
N TYR A 17 0.89 7.37 -1.87
CA TYR A 17 1.34 6.12 -2.46
C TYR A 17 0.15 5.22 -2.72
N VAL A 18 0.14 4.61 -3.91
CA VAL A 18 -0.89 3.65 -4.31
C VAL A 18 -0.21 2.31 -4.57
N ILE A 19 -0.62 1.29 -3.81
CA ILE A 19 -0.14 -0.08 -3.95
C ILE A 19 -1.29 -0.92 -4.49
N THR A 20 -1.06 -1.63 -5.58
CA THR A 20 -2.07 -2.47 -6.23
C THR A 20 -1.76 -3.93 -5.99
N CYS A 21 -2.74 -4.68 -5.49
CA CYS A 21 -2.63 -6.12 -5.34
C CYS A 21 -2.56 -6.78 -6.72
N PHE A 22 -1.55 -7.61 -6.96
CA PHE A 22 -1.39 -8.27 -8.25
C PHE A 22 -2.44 -9.35 -8.53
N MET A 23 -3.08 -9.90 -7.49
CA MET A 23 -4.06 -10.98 -7.62
C MET A 23 -5.48 -10.48 -7.88
N CYS A 24 -5.90 -9.40 -7.21
CA CYS A 24 -7.29 -8.94 -7.23
C CYS A 24 -7.45 -7.45 -7.56
N GLU A 25 -6.37 -6.76 -7.93
CA GLU A 25 -6.32 -5.33 -8.26
C GLU A 25 -6.79 -4.37 -7.15
N LYS A 26 -7.08 -4.88 -5.95
CA LYS A 26 -7.39 -4.07 -4.78
C LYS A 26 -6.27 -3.07 -4.54
N GLN A 27 -6.63 -1.83 -4.27
CA GLN A 27 -5.68 -0.76 -3.99
C GLN A 27 -5.59 -0.45 -2.50
N LEU A 28 -4.38 -0.23 -2.02
CA LEU A 28 -4.09 0.43 -0.75
C LEU A 28 -3.58 1.84 -1.05
N HIS A 29 -4.20 2.83 -0.41
CA HIS A 29 -3.76 4.22 -0.46
C HIS A 29 -3.08 4.57 0.85
N LEU A 30 -1.82 5.01 0.77
CA LEU A 30 -1.03 5.43 1.92
C LEU A 30 -0.70 6.90 1.76
N ALA A 31 -1.14 7.71 2.71
CA ALA A 31 -0.76 9.11 2.78
C ALA A 31 0.33 9.30 3.83
N ALA A 32 1.39 10.00 3.45
CA ALA A 32 2.41 10.46 4.37
C ALA A 32 2.33 11.99 4.49
N SER A 33 2.25 12.47 5.73
CA SER A 33 2.20 13.91 6.04
C SER A 33 3.57 14.56 6.16
N GLU A 34 4.65 13.77 6.11
CA GLU A 34 6.03 14.25 6.19
C GLU A 34 6.60 14.46 4.78
N ILE A 35 7.33 15.56 4.60
CA ILE A 35 7.78 16.06 3.29
C ILE A 35 8.88 15.16 2.65
N ASP A 36 9.43 14.19 3.40
CA ASP A 36 10.52 13.33 2.94
C ASP A 36 10.19 11.82 3.00
N ALA A 37 8.92 11.44 3.12
CA ALA A 37 8.54 10.02 3.11
C ALA A 37 9.01 9.35 1.82
N SER A 38 9.67 8.19 1.94
CA SER A 38 10.22 7.42 0.82
C SER A 38 9.29 6.26 0.40
N VAL A 39 9.59 5.65 -0.76
CA VAL A 39 8.91 4.41 -1.19
C VAL A 39 9.16 3.26 -0.19
N GLY A 40 10.32 3.24 0.46
CA GLY A 40 10.64 2.26 1.51
C GLY A 40 9.72 2.41 2.73
N ASP A 41 9.40 3.64 3.13
CA ASP A 41 8.45 3.91 4.22
C ASP A 41 7.05 3.44 3.85
N ALA A 42 6.62 3.70 2.61
CA ALA A 42 5.34 3.20 2.10
C ALA A 42 5.28 1.66 2.09
N ALA A 43 6.38 0.99 1.73
CA ALA A 43 6.46 -0.47 1.77
C ALA A 43 6.37 -1.00 3.21
N ALA A 44 7.07 -0.38 4.17
CA ALA A 44 6.99 -0.75 5.58
C ALA A 44 5.59 -0.52 6.17
N MET A 45 4.92 0.58 5.79
CA MET A 45 3.53 0.88 6.17
C MET A 45 2.53 -0.11 5.56
N ALA A 46 2.78 -0.61 4.35
CA ALA A 46 1.96 -1.65 3.74
C ALA A 46 2.17 -2.99 4.46
N ALA A 47 3.43 -3.35 4.74
CA ALA A 47 3.78 -4.57 5.45
C ALA A 47 3.16 -4.63 6.85
N SER A 48 3.14 -3.53 7.59
CA SER A 48 2.48 -3.45 8.90
C SER A 48 0.95 -3.61 8.83
N GLN A 49 0.36 -3.40 7.65
CA GLN A 49 -1.06 -3.66 7.35
C GLN A 49 -1.30 -5.06 6.78
N GLY A 50 -0.29 -5.94 6.79
CA GLY A 50 -0.39 -7.32 6.32
C GLY A 50 -0.28 -7.49 4.81
N TRP A 51 0.14 -6.44 4.08
CA TRP A 51 0.47 -6.60 2.67
C TRP A 51 1.82 -7.29 2.54
N HIS A 52 1.92 -8.21 1.60
CA HIS A 52 3.10 -9.05 1.46
C HIS A 52 3.61 -9.03 0.04
N SER A 53 4.90 -8.75 -0.09
CA SER A 53 5.72 -9.19 -1.22
C SER A 53 6.50 -10.42 -0.77
N TYR A 54 6.74 -11.36 -1.66
CA TYR A 54 7.70 -12.44 -1.42
C TYR A 54 8.94 -12.18 -2.27
N GLU A 55 10.10 -12.33 -1.64
CA GLU A 55 11.40 -12.31 -2.32
C GLU A 55 11.83 -13.76 -2.48
N THR A 56 12.08 -14.17 -3.73
CA THR A 56 12.88 -15.37 -3.98
C THR A 56 14.33 -14.95 -4.25
N SER A 57 15.24 -15.91 -4.33
CA SER A 57 16.65 -15.66 -4.69
C SER A 57 16.83 -14.95 -6.03
N ASP A 58 15.83 -15.02 -6.91
CA ASP A 58 15.96 -14.65 -8.32
C ASP A 58 14.91 -13.62 -8.77
N GLU A 59 13.84 -13.37 -8.00
CA GLU A 59 12.76 -12.45 -8.37
C GLU A 59 12.19 -11.66 -7.17
N SER A 60 12.00 -10.36 -7.38
CA SER A 60 11.15 -9.53 -6.51
C SER A 60 9.70 -9.72 -6.96
N CYS A 61 8.88 -10.40 -6.17
CA CYS A 61 7.50 -10.67 -6.58
C CYS A 61 6.55 -9.52 -6.29
N SER A 62 5.48 -9.50 -7.08
CA SER A 62 4.45 -8.47 -7.02
C SER A 62 3.72 -8.48 -5.67
N VAL A 63 3.24 -7.31 -5.26
CA VAL A 63 2.65 -7.11 -3.92
C VAL A 63 1.22 -7.65 -3.84
N ALA A 64 0.92 -8.41 -2.79
CA ALA A 64 -0.37 -9.02 -2.51
C ALA A 64 -1.08 -8.43 -1.28
N CYS A 65 -2.41 -8.38 -1.32
CA CYS A 65 -3.22 -7.95 -0.18
C CYS A 65 -3.41 -9.09 0.84
N PRO A 66 -3.70 -8.75 2.11
CA PRO A 66 -3.85 -9.75 3.18
C PRO A 66 -4.90 -10.82 2.89
N SER A 67 -5.99 -10.44 2.22
CA SER A 67 -7.09 -11.35 1.88
C SER A 67 -6.63 -12.44 0.92
N CYS A 68 -5.96 -12.06 -0.17
CA CYS A 68 -5.52 -13.03 -1.17
C CYS A 68 -4.37 -13.92 -0.66
N ILE A 69 -3.51 -13.41 0.24
CA ILE A 69 -2.53 -14.26 0.91
C ILE A 69 -3.21 -15.30 1.80
N LYS A 70 -4.19 -14.87 2.59
CA LYS A 70 -4.93 -15.78 3.45
C LYS A 70 -5.62 -16.89 2.64
N GLU A 71 -6.28 -16.53 1.55
CA GLU A 71 -6.90 -17.49 0.62
C GLU A 71 -5.86 -18.46 0.03
N ALA A 72 -4.69 -17.96 -0.39
CA ALA A 72 -3.62 -18.81 -0.90
C ALA A 72 -3.10 -19.80 0.15
N GLN A 73 -2.89 -19.34 1.38
CA GLN A 73 -2.43 -20.17 2.50
C GLN A 73 -3.45 -21.24 2.92
N GLU A 74 -4.75 -20.90 2.89
CA GLU A 74 -5.82 -21.87 3.16
C GLU A 74 -5.88 -22.95 2.07
N ASN A 75 -5.71 -22.58 0.80
CA ASN A 75 -5.70 -23.52 -0.32
C ASN A 75 -4.47 -24.44 -0.33
N GLU A 76 -3.30 -23.98 0.12
CA GLU A 76 -2.09 -24.82 0.22
C GLU A 76 -2.15 -25.82 1.38
N GLY A 77 -3.01 -25.61 2.37
CA GLY A 77 -3.17 -26.47 3.54
C GLY A 77 -4.19 -27.60 3.40
N GLU A 78 -4.90 -27.69 2.27
CA GLU A 78 -5.94 -28.70 1.99
C GLU A 78 -5.44 -29.93 1.19
N ASP A 79 -4.13 -30.05 0.92
CA ASP A 79 -3.48 -31.22 0.31
C ASP A 79 -2.74 -32.12 1.33
#